data_AF-A0A519Y805-F1
#
_entry.id   AF-A0A519Y805-F1
#
_cell.length_a   1.000
_cell.length_b   1.000
_cell.length_c   1.000
_cell.angle_alpha   90.00
_cell.angle_beta   90.00
_cell.angle_gamma   90.00
#
_symmetry.space_group_name_H-M   'P 1'
#
loop_
_entity.id
_entity.type
_entity.pdbx_description
1 polymer ?
#
loop_
_entity_poly.entity_id
_entity_poly.type
_entity_poly.pdbx_seq_one_letter_code
_entity_poly.pdbx_strand_id
1 'polypeptide(L)'
;MIPPPPLPMMVIFDGISVDQESFSISDINPNDVQSVEVLKGTSSALYNTAYGVLIITSKKGKNHSNDALSKTTKGIYPFSVLGYQTWKEFYSPAYDVKNISNKDLRKAVYWNPHVITSTDKKTEISFFNSDYTGKYKIVIEGINADGQIGRAVYNFEVK
;
A
#
# COMPACT_ATOMS: atom_id res chain seq x y z
N MET A 1 -5.93 -34.13 -41.44
CA MET A 1 -6.72 -32.90 -41.23
C MET A 1 -5.89 -31.98 -40.36
N ILE A 2 -5.46 -30.82 -40.87
CA ILE A 2 -4.70 -29.84 -40.08
C ILE A 2 -5.73 -29.10 -39.21
N PRO A 3 -5.51 -28.98 -37.89
CA PRO A 3 -6.44 -28.21 -37.04
C PRO A 3 -6.50 -26.76 -37.54
N PRO A 4 -7.68 -26.11 -37.50
CA PRO A 4 -7.78 -24.72 -37.89
C PRO A 4 -6.81 -23.87 -37.05
N PRO A 5 -6.19 -22.84 -37.64
CA PRO A 5 -5.28 -21.98 -36.91
C PRO A 5 -6.00 -21.38 -35.70
N PRO A 6 -5.32 -21.25 -34.54
CA PRO A 6 -5.93 -20.69 -33.36
C PRO A 6 -6.39 -19.27 -33.67
N LEU A 7 -7.63 -18.97 -33.28
CA LEU A 7 -8.21 -17.64 -33.44
C LEU A 7 -7.44 -16.65 -32.56
N PRO A 8 -7.24 -15.40 -33.04
CA PRO A 8 -6.42 -14.42 -32.34
C PRO A 8 -7.03 -14.08 -30.98
N MET A 9 -6.15 -13.88 -30.00
CA MET A 9 -6.52 -13.43 -28.65
C MET A 9 -7.15 -12.02 -28.72
N MET A 10 -8.03 -11.66 -27.80
CA MET A 10 -8.47 -10.28 -27.62
C MET A 10 -7.50 -9.55 -26.68
N VAL A 11 -7.11 -8.30 -26.99
CA VAL A 11 -6.26 -7.49 -26.12
C VAL A 11 -7.08 -6.31 -25.58
N ILE A 12 -6.96 -6.07 -24.29
CA ILE A 12 -7.62 -4.98 -23.57
C ILE A 12 -6.54 -4.17 -22.88
N PHE A 13 -6.49 -2.87 -23.16
CA PHE A 13 -5.59 -1.92 -22.52
C PHE A 13 -6.43 -0.89 -21.76
N ASP A 14 -6.21 -0.76 -20.44
CA ASP A 14 -6.93 0.17 -19.57
C ASP A 14 -8.47 0.07 -19.68
N GLY A 15 -8.99 -1.15 -19.87
CA GLY A 15 -10.41 -1.44 -19.98
C GLY A 15 -11.01 -1.27 -21.38
N ILE A 16 -10.22 -0.84 -22.37
CA ILE A 16 -10.64 -0.66 -23.76
C ILE A 16 -10.09 -1.81 -24.61
N SER A 17 -10.94 -2.42 -25.43
CA SER A 17 -10.50 -3.41 -26.42
C SER A 17 -9.68 -2.72 -27.50
N VAL A 18 -8.44 -3.17 -27.70
CA VAL A 18 -7.53 -2.63 -28.71
C VAL A 18 -7.36 -3.63 -29.85
N ASP A 19 -7.30 -3.09 -31.06
CA ASP A 19 -7.03 -3.86 -32.25
C ASP A 19 -5.53 -4.16 -32.36
N GLN A 20 -5.18 -5.44 -32.56
CA GLN A 20 -3.78 -5.89 -32.57
C GLN A 20 -3.01 -5.43 -33.81
N GLU A 21 -3.69 -5.03 -34.88
CA GLU A 21 -3.02 -4.48 -36.06
C GLU A 21 -2.58 -3.02 -35.82
N SER A 22 -3.33 -2.28 -35.02
CA SER A 22 -3.10 -0.87 -34.74
C SER A 22 -2.37 -0.62 -33.40
N PHE A 23 -2.42 -1.58 -32.49
CA PHE A 23 -1.84 -1.48 -31.15
C PHE A 23 -0.64 -2.41 -30.99
N SER A 24 0.55 -1.81 -30.93
CA SER A 24 1.79 -2.53 -30.64
C SER A 24 2.05 -2.59 -29.14
N ILE A 25 2.09 -3.80 -28.59
CA ILE A 25 2.49 -4.06 -27.19
C ILE A 25 3.87 -3.46 -26.86
N SER A 26 4.76 -3.38 -27.85
CA SER A 26 6.14 -2.91 -27.72
C SER A 26 6.22 -1.41 -27.38
N ASP A 27 5.15 -0.65 -27.65
CA ASP A 27 5.10 0.79 -27.37
C ASP A 27 4.76 1.07 -25.89
N ILE A 28 4.38 0.05 -25.14
CA ILE A 28 4.07 0.16 -23.72
C ILE A 28 5.37 0.09 -22.92
N ASN A 29 5.68 1.14 -22.16
CA ASN A 29 6.77 1.10 -21.19
C ASN A 29 6.44 0.10 -20.07
N PRO A 30 7.27 -0.93 -19.81
CA PRO A 30 7.01 -1.89 -18.73
C PRO A 30 6.89 -1.25 -17.34
N ASN A 31 7.54 -0.11 -17.12
CA ASN A 31 7.42 0.63 -15.86
C ASN A 31 6.02 1.23 -15.66
N ASP A 32 5.27 1.45 -16.73
CA ASP A 32 3.91 1.97 -16.70
C ASP A 32 2.86 0.85 -16.54
N VAL A 33 3.24 -0.43 -16.51
CA VAL A 33 2.31 -1.56 -16.37
C VAL A 33 2.05 -1.85 -14.89
N GLN A 34 0.78 -1.81 -14.48
CA GLN A 34 0.34 -2.16 -13.12
C GLN A 34 0.10 -3.66 -12.99
N SER A 35 -0.64 -4.26 -13.93
CA SER A 35 -0.94 -5.69 -13.94
C SER A 35 -1.17 -6.19 -15.35
N VAL A 36 -0.92 -7.49 -15.53
CA VAL A 36 -1.22 -8.23 -16.76
C VAL A 36 -2.01 -9.47 -16.36
N GLU A 37 -3.17 -9.66 -16.97
CA GLU A 37 -4.06 -10.78 -16.69
C GLU A 37 -4.40 -11.52 -17.99
N VAL A 38 -4.50 -12.85 -17.91
CA VAL A 38 -4.82 -13.70 -19.06
C VAL A 38 -6.02 -14.55 -18.73
N LEU A 39 -7.12 -14.33 -19.45
CA LEU A 39 -8.34 -15.11 -19.33
C LEU A 39 -8.38 -16.16 -20.43
N LYS A 40 -8.73 -17.39 -20.04
CA LYS A 40 -8.83 -18.55 -20.95
C LYS A 40 -10.15 -19.27 -20.69
N GLY A 41 -10.69 -19.92 -21.71
CA GLY A 41 -11.88 -20.76 -21.58
C GLY A 41 -13.10 -19.97 -21.12
N THR A 42 -13.80 -20.44 -20.07
CA THR A 42 -15.04 -19.82 -19.60
C THR A 42 -14.84 -18.43 -18.99
N SER A 43 -13.63 -18.11 -18.51
CA SER A 43 -13.37 -16.81 -17.87
C SER A 43 -13.39 -15.63 -18.84
N SER A 44 -13.18 -15.86 -20.13
CA SER A 44 -13.25 -14.81 -21.15
C SER A 44 -14.68 -14.44 -21.57
N ALA A 45 -15.69 -15.22 -21.15
CA ALA A 45 -17.10 -14.93 -21.42
C ALA A 45 -17.55 -13.57 -20.84
N LEU A 46 -16.88 -13.08 -19.79
CA LEU A 46 -17.10 -11.72 -19.24
C LEU A 46 -16.89 -10.61 -20.29
N TYR A 47 -16.02 -10.86 -21.27
CA TYR A 47 -15.71 -9.95 -22.36
C TYR A 47 -16.43 -10.33 -23.66
N ASN A 48 -17.52 -11.10 -23.55
CA ASN A 48 -18.35 -11.57 -24.66
C ASN A 48 -17.54 -12.30 -25.75
N THR A 49 -16.49 -13.00 -25.35
CA THR A 49 -15.62 -13.73 -26.28
C THR A 49 -15.34 -15.14 -25.77
N ALA A 50 -15.25 -16.09 -26.70
CA ALA A 50 -14.80 -17.45 -26.43
C ALA A 50 -13.28 -17.60 -26.63
N TYR A 51 -12.59 -16.52 -27.04
CA TYR A 51 -11.15 -16.48 -27.25
C TYR A 51 -10.41 -16.21 -25.95
N GLY A 52 -9.08 -16.35 -25.95
CA GLY A 52 -8.28 -15.82 -24.86
C GLY A 52 -8.40 -14.30 -24.77
N VAL A 53 -8.29 -13.74 -23.58
CA VAL A 53 -8.25 -12.28 -23.38
C VAL A 53 -6.97 -11.93 -22.62
N LEU A 54 -6.18 -11.03 -23.15
CA LEU A 54 -5.04 -10.39 -22.47
C LEU A 54 -5.49 -9.02 -21.99
N ILE A 55 -5.46 -8.80 -20.69
CA ILE A 55 -5.81 -7.52 -20.07
C ILE A 55 -4.54 -6.90 -19.51
N ILE A 56 -4.25 -5.68 -19.94
CA ILE A 56 -3.11 -4.90 -19.48
C ILE A 56 -3.68 -3.66 -18.81
N THR A 57 -3.37 -3.52 -17.54
CA THR A 57 -3.73 -2.34 -16.76
C THR A 57 -2.48 -1.52 -16.54
N SER A 58 -2.49 -0.26 -16.95
CA SER A 58 -1.43 0.68 -16.71
C SER A 58 -1.53 1.29 -15.31
N LYS A 59 -0.40 1.75 -14.77
CA LYS A 59 -0.33 2.56 -13.56
C LYS A 59 -0.96 3.95 -13.78
N LYS A 60 -1.24 4.33 -15.03
CA LYS A 60 -1.90 5.58 -15.43
C LYS A 60 -3.42 5.53 -15.23
N GLY A 61 -3.84 5.01 -14.08
CA GLY A 61 -5.15 5.22 -13.47
C GLY A 61 -5.06 5.72 -12.02
N LYS A 62 -3.87 5.65 -11.40
CA LYS A 62 -3.63 6.09 -10.01
C LYS A 62 -2.84 7.40 -9.89
N ASN A 63 -2.27 7.89 -10.99
CA ASN A 63 -1.44 9.10 -11.04
C ASN A 63 -2.04 10.23 -11.89
N HIS A 64 -3.36 10.27 -12.06
CA HIS A 64 -4.07 11.53 -12.31
C HIS A 64 -4.43 12.27 -11.02
N SER A 65 -3.63 12.10 -9.96
CA SER A 65 -3.76 12.88 -8.73
C SER A 65 -3.25 14.32 -8.87
N ASN A 66 -2.80 14.76 -10.05
CA ASN A 66 -2.27 16.13 -10.24
C ASN A 66 -2.84 16.91 -11.44
N ASP A 67 -3.86 16.44 -12.18
CA ASP A 67 -4.41 17.26 -13.30
C ASP A 67 -5.95 17.29 -13.48
N ALA A 68 -6.71 16.36 -12.88
CA ALA A 68 -8.17 16.49 -12.79
C ALA A 68 -8.64 17.06 -11.44
N LEU A 69 -7.77 16.97 -10.42
CA LEU A 69 -7.99 17.45 -9.06
C LEU A 69 -7.29 18.81 -8.78
N SER A 70 -6.38 19.23 -9.66
CA SER A 70 -5.65 20.50 -9.56
C SER A 70 -6.31 21.65 -10.32
N LYS A 71 -7.30 21.37 -11.18
CA LYS A 71 -8.23 22.40 -11.66
C LYS A 71 -9.21 22.73 -10.54
N THR A 72 -8.74 23.56 -9.61
CA THR A 72 -9.57 24.26 -8.63
C THR A 72 -10.67 25.02 -9.38
N THR A 73 -11.83 24.39 -9.55
CA THR A 73 -13.05 25.11 -9.85
C THR A 73 -13.36 25.89 -8.59
N LYS A 74 -13.38 27.23 -8.70
CA LYS A 74 -13.62 28.13 -7.57
C LYS A 74 -14.89 27.70 -6.84
N GLY A 75 -14.76 27.17 -5.61
CA GLY A 75 -15.88 26.68 -4.81
C GLY A 75 -15.96 25.16 -4.59
N ILE A 76 -15.11 24.34 -5.21
CA ILE A 76 -15.03 22.90 -4.95
C ILE A 76 -13.72 22.61 -4.22
N TYR A 77 -13.82 22.09 -2.99
CA TYR A 77 -12.68 21.62 -2.21
C TYR A 77 -12.54 20.10 -2.39
N PRO A 78 -11.60 19.62 -3.21
CA PRO A 78 -11.38 18.20 -3.30
C PRO A 78 -10.74 17.67 -2.02
N PHE A 79 -11.41 16.73 -1.37
CA PHE A 79 -10.82 15.92 -0.30
C PHE A 79 -10.98 14.45 -0.64
N SER A 80 -9.92 13.67 -0.48
CA SER A 80 -10.01 12.22 -0.53
C SER A 80 -10.33 11.69 0.86
N VAL A 81 -11.42 10.95 1.00
CA VAL A 81 -11.63 10.15 2.20
C VAL A 81 -10.63 8.99 2.22
N LEU A 82 -9.84 8.91 3.28
CA LEU A 82 -9.03 7.73 3.56
C LEU A 82 -10.03 6.57 3.77
N GLY A 83 -10.06 5.62 2.83
CA GLY A 83 -10.94 4.46 2.89
C GLY A 83 -10.60 3.53 4.06
N TYR A 84 -11.20 2.35 4.06
CA TYR A 84 -10.92 1.31 5.06
C TYR A 84 -9.47 0.85 4.97
N GLN A 85 -8.68 1.12 6.00
CA GLN A 85 -7.31 0.63 6.13
C GLN A 85 -7.33 -0.71 6.88
N THR A 86 -6.71 -1.73 6.30
CA THR A 86 -6.51 -3.00 7.02
C THR A 86 -5.59 -2.75 8.20
N TRP A 87 -5.80 -3.45 9.32
CA TRP A 87 -4.86 -3.38 10.43
C TRP A 87 -3.47 -3.78 9.95
N LYS A 88 -2.47 -2.95 10.25
CA LYS A 88 -1.08 -3.26 9.98
C LYS A 88 -0.38 -3.40 11.31
N GLU A 89 0.24 -4.55 11.54
CA GLU A 89 1.10 -4.73 12.70
C GLU A 89 2.26 -3.74 12.62
N PHE A 90 2.60 -3.14 13.75
CA PHE A 90 3.68 -2.17 13.82
C PHE A 90 5.02 -2.90 13.59
N TYR A 91 5.72 -2.55 12.51
CA TYR A 91 7.00 -3.17 12.18
C TYR A 91 8.12 -2.61 13.05
N SER A 92 8.68 -3.47 13.90
CA SER A 92 9.96 -3.23 14.58
C SER A 92 11.05 -4.09 13.92
N PRO A 93 12.03 -3.49 13.22
CA PRO A 93 13.13 -4.24 12.66
C PRO A 93 13.91 -4.97 13.76
N ALA A 94 14.37 -6.18 13.45
CA ALA A 94 15.38 -6.84 14.28
C ALA A 94 16.72 -6.16 14.01
N TYR A 95 17.26 -5.42 14.99
CA TYR A 95 18.55 -4.74 14.87
C TYR A 95 19.76 -5.65 15.12
N ASP A 96 19.51 -6.91 15.51
CA ASP A 96 20.56 -7.89 15.83
C ASP A 96 21.26 -8.47 14.58
N VAL A 97 20.84 -8.05 13.38
CA VAL A 97 21.48 -8.44 12.11
C VAL A 97 22.50 -7.39 11.68
N LYS A 98 23.76 -7.82 11.57
CA LYS A 98 24.94 -7.01 11.16
C LYS A 98 24.85 -6.29 9.79
N ASN A 99 23.77 -6.45 9.03
CA ASN A 99 23.60 -5.91 7.69
C ASN A 99 22.26 -5.18 7.53
N ILE A 100 22.15 -3.99 8.13
CA ILE A 100 21.08 -3.04 7.79
C ILE A 100 21.75 -1.91 7.00
N SER A 101 21.84 -2.09 5.68
CA SER A 101 22.45 -1.10 4.77
C SER A 101 21.56 0.15 4.53
N ASN A 102 20.33 0.14 5.04
CA ASN A 102 19.35 1.19 4.80
C ASN A 102 19.15 2.03 6.07
N LYS A 103 19.26 3.35 5.93
CA LYS A 103 19.00 4.32 7.00
C LYS A 103 17.56 4.17 7.52
N ASP A 104 17.38 4.01 8.83
CA ASP A 104 16.08 3.98 9.48
C ASP A 104 15.57 5.40 9.72
N LEU A 105 14.53 5.79 8.98
CA LEU A 105 13.90 7.11 9.05
C LEU A 105 12.49 7.07 9.66
N ARG A 106 12.15 6.01 10.40
CA ARG A 106 10.83 5.89 11.03
C ARG A 106 10.61 6.99 12.08
N LYS A 107 9.44 7.63 12.01
CA LYS A 107 8.98 8.65 12.98
C LYS A 107 8.39 8.02 14.25
N ALA A 108 7.74 6.86 14.10
CA ALA A 108 7.29 6.04 15.22
C ALA A 108 8.25 4.86 15.33
N VAL A 109 8.97 4.77 16.46
CA VAL A 109 9.99 3.74 16.71
C VAL A 109 9.45 2.54 17.49
N TYR A 110 8.41 2.77 18.29
CA TYR A 110 7.72 1.75 19.07
C TYR A 110 6.22 2.05 19.14
N TRP A 111 5.40 1.02 18.93
CA TRP A 111 3.95 1.08 19.17
C TRP A 111 3.47 -0.32 19.60
N ASN A 112 2.96 -0.41 20.83
CA ASN A 112 2.30 -1.61 21.31
C ASN A 112 0.98 -1.22 22.01
N PRO A 113 -0.18 -1.52 21.41
CA PRO A 113 -1.48 -1.19 22.00
C PRO A 113 -1.89 -2.16 23.13
N HIS A 114 -1.16 -3.27 23.30
CA HIS A 114 -1.50 -4.32 24.26
C HIS A 114 -0.34 -4.55 25.21
N VAL A 115 -0.33 -3.78 26.30
CA VAL A 115 0.59 -3.95 27.42
C VAL A 115 -0.23 -4.15 28.68
N ILE A 116 -0.15 -5.35 29.27
CA ILE A 116 -0.78 -5.64 30.56
C ILE A 116 0.24 -5.35 31.65
N THR A 117 -0.06 -4.37 32.50
CA THR A 117 0.75 -4.02 33.66
C THR A 117 0.21 -4.72 34.91
N SER A 118 1.08 -5.02 35.87
CA SER A 118 0.70 -5.58 37.17
C SER A 118 0.94 -4.52 38.25
N THR A 119 0.10 -4.50 39.28
CA THR A 119 0.26 -3.60 40.42
C THR A 119 1.55 -3.85 41.20
N ASP A 120 2.06 -5.07 41.14
CA ASP A 120 3.08 -5.55 42.08
C ASP A 120 4.49 -5.57 41.47
N LYS A 121 4.59 -5.38 40.15
CA LYS A 121 5.86 -5.42 39.42
C LYS A 121 5.93 -4.28 38.42
N LYS A 122 7.12 -3.67 38.34
CA LYS A 122 7.43 -2.71 37.28
C LYS A 122 7.41 -3.43 35.93
N THR A 123 6.61 -2.92 35.00
CA THR A 123 6.66 -3.35 33.60
C THR A 123 7.79 -2.60 32.90
N GLU A 124 8.74 -3.34 32.35
CA GLU A 124 9.85 -2.80 31.56
C GLU A 124 9.57 -2.95 30.07
N ILE A 125 9.85 -1.90 29.29
CA ILE A 125 9.67 -1.88 27.85
C ILE A 125 10.98 -1.42 27.22
N SER A 126 11.53 -2.25 26.33
CA SER A 126 12.77 -1.97 25.61
C SER A 126 12.51 -1.88 24.12
N PHE A 127 13.11 -0.88 23.48
CA PHE A 127 12.99 -0.64 22.04
C PHE A 127 14.26 0.03 21.50
N PHE A 128 14.44 -0.05 20.18
CA PHE A 128 15.53 0.61 19.48
C PHE A 128 15.04 1.94 18.87
N ASN A 129 15.92 2.93 18.81
CA ASN A 129 15.66 4.18 18.11
C ASN A 129 15.99 4.08 16.62
N SER A 130 15.42 4.99 15.83
CA SER A 130 15.78 5.18 14.42
C SER A 130 17.02 6.08 14.29
N ASP A 131 17.56 6.20 13.07
CA ASP A 131 18.72 7.05 12.75
C ASP A 131 18.36 8.56 12.69
N TYR A 132 17.15 8.92 13.12
CA TYR A 132 16.70 10.29 13.19
C TYR A 132 17.12 10.91 14.54
N THR A 133 17.95 11.95 14.51
CA THR A 133 18.33 12.70 15.72
C THR A 133 17.31 13.79 16.01
N GLY A 134 17.10 14.07 17.28
CA GLY A 134 16.17 15.11 17.73
C GLY A 134 15.33 14.72 18.94
N LYS A 135 14.22 15.45 19.11
CA LYS A 135 13.32 15.28 20.26
C LYS A 135 12.28 14.21 19.98
N TYR A 136 12.26 13.20 20.83
CA TYR A 136 11.29 12.12 20.84
C TYR A 136 10.25 12.34 21.93
N LYS A 137 9.03 11.86 21.68
CA LYS A 137 7.92 11.90 22.61
C LYS A 137 7.42 10.49 22.85
N ILE A 138 7.35 10.11 24.12
CA ILE A 138 6.71 8.89 24.59
C ILE A 138 5.33 9.27 25.08
N VAL A 139 4.29 8.60 24.59
CA VAL A 139 2.91 8.75 25.06
C VAL A 139 2.47 7.38 25.56
N ILE A 140 2.03 7.33 26.80
CA ILE A 140 1.48 6.14 27.43
C ILE A 140 0.03 6.46 27.75
N GLU A 141 -0.89 5.68 27.18
CA GLU A 141 -2.33 5.80 27.38
C GLU A 141 -2.86 4.44 27.78
N GLY A 142 -3.83 4.40 28.69
CA GLY A 142 -4.38 3.15 29.17
C GLY A 142 -5.61 3.33 30.05
N ILE A 143 -6.21 2.21 30.43
CA ILE A 143 -7.37 2.13 31.30
C ILE A 143 -7.07 1.10 32.40
N ASN A 144 -7.49 1.36 33.63
CA ASN A 144 -7.37 0.38 34.72
C ASN A 144 -8.63 -0.52 34.82
N ALA A 145 -8.60 -1.49 35.73
CA ALA A 145 -9.72 -2.42 35.94
C ALA A 145 -11.03 -1.73 36.35
N ASP A 146 -10.93 -0.56 37.00
CA ASP A 146 -12.08 0.26 37.42
C ASP A 146 -12.61 1.15 36.29
N GLY A 147 -12.05 1.07 35.08
CA GLY A 147 -12.47 1.86 33.92
C GLY A 147 -11.92 3.29 33.89
N GLN A 148 -10.96 3.63 34.76
CA GLN A 148 -10.34 4.95 34.81
C GLN A 148 -9.25 5.06 33.75
N ILE A 149 -9.28 6.16 32.99
CA ILE A 149 -8.33 6.43 31.91
C ILE A 149 -7.12 7.18 32.47
N GLY A 150 -5.92 6.77 32.06
CA GLY A 150 -4.66 7.42 32.38
C GLY A 150 -3.90 7.83 31.11
N ARG A 151 -3.18 8.95 31.20
CA ARG A 151 -2.26 9.42 30.14
C ARG A 151 -1.00 10.01 30.75
N ALA A 152 0.16 9.58 30.26
CA ALA A 152 1.45 10.15 30.60
C ALA A 152 2.24 10.48 29.33
N VAL A 153 2.96 11.60 29.35
CA VAL A 153 3.79 12.05 28.23
C VAL A 153 5.18 12.38 28.73
N TYR A 154 6.18 11.77 28.10
CA TYR A 154 7.59 12.04 28.37
C TYR A 154 8.27 12.52 27.08
N ASN A 155 9.27 13.38 27.23
CA ASN A 155 10.10 13.82 26.10
C ASN A 155 11.56 13.50 26.41
N PHE A 156 12.28 13.00 25.43
CA PHE A 156 13.71 12.75 25.52
C PHE A 156 14.39 13.13 24.20
N GLU A 157 15.71 13.27 24.23
CA GLU A 157 16.49 13.69 23.06
C GLU A 157 17.48 12.59 22.67
N VAL A 158 17.52 12.28 21.37
CA VAL A 158 18.50 11.38 20.77
C VAL A 158 19.50 12.23 20.01
N LYS A 159 20.77 12.10 20.39
CA LYS A 159 21.91 12.84 19.82
C LYS A 159 22.69 11.98 18.84
#